data_AF-A0A1Y5Y787-F1
#
_entry.id   AF-A0A1Y5Y787-F1
#
_cell.length_a   1.000
_cell.length_b   1.000
_cell.length_c   1.000
_cell.angle_alpha   90.00
_cell.angle_beta   90.00
_cell.angle_gamma   90.00
#
_symmetry.space_group_name_H-M   'P 1'
#
loop_
_entity.id
_entity.type
_entity.pdbx_description
1 polymer ?
#
loop_
_entity_poly.entity_id
_entity_poly.type
_entity_poly.pdbx_seq_one_letter_code
_entity_poly.pdbx_strand_id
1 'polypeptide(L)'
;MTGPRDLVNRIAAAVGWTGSVSPELDWDVVEGRLGTRLPADYKQFMERFPSGMFRNSIRIFNPSKDAANMARFTAEFERILEWVRIVRNEFADFASYPPFPEPKGVIPFAGIAAGGSLFWVPWTADPDKWHVVYQSGHSPDDWTRTRRSMTDVMLEFVTSRSTRNILGWDMSERDRSFEPFDL
;
A
#
# COMPACT_ATOMS: atom_id res chain seq x y z
N MET A 1 -10.61 6.49 -20.58
CA MET A 1 -10.14 5.83 -19.34
C MET A 1 -8.73 6.29 -19.10
N THR A 2 -8.46 6.83 -17.92
CA THR A 2 -7.13 7.28 -17.51
C THR A 2 -6.29 6.05 -17.15
N GLY A 3 -5.17 5.83 -17.83
CA GLY A 3 -4.31 4.67 -17.57
C GLY A 3 -3.48 4.82 -16.28
N PRO A 4 -2.92 3.73 -15.73
CA PRO A 4 -2.17 3.76 -14.46
C PRO A 4 -1.02 4.78 -14.43
N ARG A 5 -0.27 4.92 -15.53
CA ARG A 5 0.81 5.91 -15.65
C ARG A 5 0.35 7.36 -15.48
N ASP A 6 -0.85 7.70 -15.96
CA ASP A 6 -1.40 9.04 -15.76
C ASP A 6 -1.79 9.27 -14.30
N LEU A 7 -2.37 8.27 -13.63
CA LEU A 7 -2.67 8.35 -12.20
C LEU A 7 -1.39 8.56 -11.38
N VAL A 8 -0.34 7.80 -11.66
CA VAL A 8 0.97 7.93 -11.00
C VAL A 8 1.53 9.36 -11.18
N ASN A 9 1.47 9.92 -12.39
CA ASN A 9 1.92 11.29 -12.65
C ASN A 9 1.07 12.33 -11.89
N ARG A 10 -0.24 12.13 -11.78
CA ARG A 10 -1.13 13.00 -11.00
C ARG A 10 -0.87 12.92 -9.51
N ILE A 11 -0.57 11.73 -8.97
CA ILE A 11 -0.12 11.57 -7.59
C ILE A 11 1.16 12.36 -7.36
N ALA A 12 2.15 12.20 -8.25
CA ALA A 12 3.42 12.90 -8.16
C ALA A 12 3.25 14.43 -8.18
N ALA A 13 2.44 14.94 -9.11
CA ALA A 13 2.11 16.37 -9.16
C ALA A 13 1.38 16.86 -7.90
N ALA A 14 0.45 16.07 -7.35
CA ALA A 14 -0.32 16.45 -6.17
C ALA A 14 0.55 16.60 -4.90
N VAL A 15 1.67 15.88 -4.82
CA VAL A 15 2.62 15.93 -3.69
C VAL A 15 3.90 16.69 -4.02
N GLY A 16 3.98 17.36 -5.17
CA GLY A 16 5.15 18.12 -5.60
C GLY A 16 6.39 17.27 -5.95
N TRP A 17 6.22 15.97 -6.20
CA TRP A 17 7.33 15.06 -6.50
C TRP A 17 7.71 15.05 -7.99
N THR A 18 8.96 15.39 -8.28
CA THR A 18 9.48 15.44 -9.66
C THR A 18 10.43 14.29 -10.00
N GLY A 19 10.93 13.55 -9.00
CA GLY A 19 11.91 12.48 -9.17
C GLY A 19 11.34 11.17 -9.73
N SER A 20 12.24 10.20 -9.92
CA SER A 20 11.93 8.84 -10.39
C SER A 20 12.87 7.82 -9.75
N VAL A 21 12.54 6.55 -9.84
CA VAL A 21 13.37 5.44 -9.39
C VAL A 21 13.83 4.64 -10.59
N SER A 22 15.12 4.35 -10.64
CA SER A 22 15.66 3.29 -11.50
C SER A 22 15.64 1.98 -10.70
N PRO A 23 14.81 0.99 -11.07
CA PRO A 23 14.80 -0.32 -10.42
C PRO A 23 16.12 -1.05 -10.66
N GLU A 24 16.68 -1.67 -9.61
CA GLU A 24 17.84 -2.57 -9.73
C GLU A 24 17.42 -4.04 -9.60
N LEU A 25 16.19 -4.31 -9.16
CA LEU A 25 15.61 -5.65 -9.12
C LEU A 25 14.47 -5.78 -10.13
N ASP A 26 14.54 -6.82 -10.94
CA ASP A 26 13.45 -7.19 -11.84
C ASP A 26 12.20 -7.63 -11.08
N TRP A 27 11.02 -7.32 -11.63
CA TRP A 27 9.75 -7.67 -11.01
C TRP A 27 9.56 -9.17 -10.84
N ASP A 28 10.09 -10.00 -11.74
CA ASP A 28 10.04 -11.46 -11.56
C ASP A 28 10.83 -11.92 -10.33
N VAL A 29 11.90 -11.21 -9.93
CA VAL A 29 12.64 -11.50 -8.69
C VAL A 29 11.81 -11.08 -7.48
N VAL A 30 11.19 -9.90 -7.51
CA VAL A 30 10.33 -9.41 -6.42
C VAL A 30 9.12 -10.32 -6.22
N GLU A 31 8.39 -10.62 -7.30
CA GLU A 31 7.21 -11.49 -7.30
C GLU A 31 7.58 -12.94 -6.93
N GLY A 32 8.75 -13.42 -7.37
CA GLY A 32 9.27 -14.74 -6.98
C GLY A 32 9.58 -14.85 -5.49
N ARG A 33 10.13 -13.79 -4.86
CA ARG A 33 10.36 -13.75 -3.41
C ARG A 33 9.06 -13.66 -2.61
N LEU A 34 8.07 -12.92 -3.11
CA LEU A 34 6.75 -12.83 -2.48
C LEU A 34 5.88 -14.07 -2.70
N GLY A 35 6.15 -14.84 -3.76
CA GLY A 35 5.32 -15.99 -4.14
C GLY A 35 3.98 -15.59 -4.78
N THR A 36 3.86 -14.35 -5.27
CA THR A 36 2.64 -13.87 -5.92
C THR A 36 2.94 -12.78 -6.95
N ARG A 37 2.10 -12.69 -8.00
CA ARG A 37 2.16 -11.59 -8.97
C ARG A 37 1.62 -10.30 -8.33
N LEU A 38 2.12 -9.15 -8.76
CA LEU A 38 1.69 -7.84 -8.25
C LEU A 38 0.94 -7.04 -9.33
N PRO A 39 0.00 -6.15 -8.92
CA PRO A 39 -0.70 -5.27 -9.83
C PRO A 39 0.24 -4.40 -10.68
N ALA A 40 -0.10 -4.18 -11.94
CA ALA A 40 0.69 -3.37 -12.86
C ALA A 40 0.76 -1.89 -12.44
N ASP A 41 -0.28 -1.39 -11.76
CA ASP A 41 -0.32 -0.01 -11.26
C ASP A 41 0.68 0.22 -10.11
N TYR A 42 0.84 -0.76 -9.22
CA TYR A 42 1.85 -0.76 -8.17
C TYR A 42 3.27 -0.75 -8.75
N LYS A 43 3.52 -1.57 -9.78
CA LYS A 43 4.83 -1.64 -10.44
C LYS A 43 5.21 -0.29 -11.05
N GLN A 44 4.28 0.34 -11.76
CA GLN A 44 4.47 1.69 -12.32
C GLN A 44 4.61 2.76 -11.24
N PHE A 45 3.92 2.62 -10.11
CA PHE A 45 4.07 3.51 -8.97
C PHE A 45 5.49 3.44 -8.40
N MET A 46 6.06 2.24 -8.28
CA MET A 46 7.42 2.03 -7.77
C MET A 46 8.52 2.47 -8.75
N GLU A 47 8.25 2.58 -10.04
CA GLU A 47 9.15 3.26 -10.99
C GLU A 47 9.21 4.78 -10.74
N ARG A 48 8.18 5.37 -10.10
CA ARG A 48 8.09 6.80 -9.84
C ARG A 48 8.54 7.21 -8.45
N PHE A 49 8.21 6.41 -7.44
CA PHE A 49 8.41 6.78 -6.03
C PHE A 49 9.42 5.86 -5.35
N PRO A 50 10.46 6.39 -4.68
CA PRO A 50 11.29 5.60 -3.78
C PRO A 50 10.49 5.21 -2.53
N SER A 51 11.12 4.41 -1.67
CA SER A 51 10.62 4.22 -0.30
C SER A 51 10.41 5.58 0.37
N GLY A 52 9.27 5.78 1.04
CA GLY A 52 8.94 7.06 1.63
C GLY A 52 7.59 7.12 2.32
N MET A 53 7.23 8.34 2.71
CA MET A 53 6.02 8.66 3.46
C MET A 53 5.17 9.68 2.69
N PHE A 54 3.88 9.36 2.51
CA PHE A 54 2.89 10.27 1.92
C PHE A 54 2.11 10.97 3.03
N ARG A 55 2.08 12.31 2.98
CA ARG A 55 1.35 13.19 3.91
C ARG A 55 1.60 12.86 5.38
N ASN A 56 2.85 12.51 5.71
CA ASN A 56 3.27 12.03 7.04
C ASN A 56 2.35 10.93 7.64
N SER A 57 1.78 10.07 6.78
CA SER A 57 0.73 9.13 7.16
C SER A 57 0.92 7.74 6.57
N ILE A 58 1.03 7.61 5.25
CA ILE A 58 1.17 6.32 4.56
C ILE A 58 2.64 6.07 4.25
N ARG A 59 3.21 5.03 4.88
CA ARG A 59 4.57 4.57 4.64
C ARG A 59 4.58 3.44 3.62
N ILE A 60 5.41 3.57 2.59
CA ILE A 60 5.59 2.54 1.57
C ILE A 60 7.08 2.29 1.37
N PHE A 61 7.46 1.01 1.32
CA PHE A 61 8.80 0.60 0.88
C PHE A 61 8.75 0.14 -0.57
N ASN A 62 9.76 0.53 -1.35
CA ASN A 62 9.88 0.18 -2.75
C ASN A 62 10.76 -1.08 -2.90
N PRO A 63 10.18 -2.25 -3.20
CA PRO A 63 10.94 -3.50 -3.26
C PRO A 63 11.85 -3.60 -4.48
N SER A 64 11.63 -2.81 -5.54
CA SER A 64 12.38 -2.94 -6.79
C SER A 64 13.64 -2.08 -6.83
N LYS A 65 13.84 -1.17 -5.86
CA LYS A 65 14.97 -0.24 -5.88
C LYS A 65 16.33 -0.93 -5.80
N ASP A 66 16.52 -1.80 -4.82
CA ASP A 66 17.76 -2.57 -4.57
C ASP A 66 17.49 -3.68 -3.53
N ALA A 67 18.50 -4.50 -3.23
CA ALA A 67 18.39 -5.61 -2.27
C ALA A 67 18.10 -5.16 -0.82
N ALA A 68 18.62 -4.01 -0.39
CA ALA A 68 18.41 -3.49 0.96
C ALA A 68 16.97 -2.98 1.15
N ASN A 69 16.43 -2.28 0.15
CA ASN A 69 15.05 -1.86 0.08
C ASN A 69 14.09 -3.08 0.02
N MET A 70 14.43 -4.12 -0.74
CA MET A 70 13.68 -5.38 -0.73
C MET A 70 13.67 -6.05 0.65
N ALA A 71 14.78 -6.04 1.38
CA ALA A 71 14.85 -6.57 2.74
C ALA A 71 13.97 -5.77 3.71
N ARG A 72 13.97 -4.43 3.62
CA ARG A 72 13.10 -3.55 4.43
C ARG A 72 11.62 -3.76 4.11
N PHE A 73 11.28 -3.87 2.82
CA PHE A 73 9.94 -4.21 2.38
C PHE A 73 9.50 -5.56 2.96
N THR A 74 10.36 -6.60 2.88
CA THR A 74 10.05 -7.94 3.40
C THR A 74 9.85 -7.92 4.93
N ALA A 75 10.71 -7.20 5.67
CA ALA A 75 10.56 -7.07 7.11
C ALA A 75 9.24 -6.39 7.50
N GLU A 76 8.84 -5.34 6.77
CA GLU A 76 7.55 -4.68 6.99
C GLU A 76 6.37 -5.58 6.64
N PHE A 77 6.47 -6.28 5.50
CA PHE A 77 5.46 -7.20 5.00
C PHE A 77 5.15 -8.28 6.04
N GLU A 78 6.18 -8.94 6.57
CA GLU A 78 6.04 -9.96 7.62
C GLU A 78 5.52 -9.38 8.94
N ARG A 79 6.00 -8.21 9.35
CA ARG A 79 5.51 -7.52 10.55
C ARG A 79 4.00 -7.24 10.47
N ILE A 80 3.51 -6.79 9.32
CA ILE A 80 2.08 -6.54 9.11
C ILE A 80 1.30 -7.85 9.08
N LEU A 81 1.78 -8.89 8.40
CA LEU A 81 1.09 -10.19 8.37
C LEU A 81 1.02 -10.84 9.75
N GLU A 82 2.05 -10.69 10.58
CA GLU A 82 2.03 -11.18 11.95
C GLU A 82 0.92 -10.51 12.77
N TRP A 83 0.72 -9.20 12.60
CA TRP A 83 -0.41 -8.51 13.21
C TRP A 83 -1.76 -9.07 12.74
N VAL A 84 -1.92 -9.36 11.44
CA VAL A 84 -3.15 -9.98 10.92
C VAL A 84 -3.40 -11.36 11.56
N ARG A 85 -2.34 -12.16 11.77
CA ARG A 85 -2.43 -13.46 12.45
C ARG A 85 -2.86 -13.31 13.90
N ILE A 86 -2.24 -12.37 14.64
CA ILE A 86 -2.60 -12.06 16.03
C ILE A 86 -4.07 -11.65 16.12
N VAL A 87 -4.49 -10.67 15.30
CA VAL A 87 -5.87 -10.17 15.30
C VAL A 87 -6.86 -11.30 15.05
N ARG A 88 -6.59 -12.16 14.06
CA ARG A 88 -7.47 -13.28 13.76
C ARG A 88 -7.54 -14.32 14.89
N ASN A 89 -6.43 -14.60 15.55
CA ASN A 89 -6.37 -15.65 16.57
C ASN A 89 -6.93 -15.19 17.92
N GLU A 90 -6.60 -13.98 18.35
CA GLU A 90 -6.98 -13.44 19.66
C GLU A 90 -8.38 -12.81 19.63
N PHE A 91 -8.86 -12.40 18.46
CA PHE A 91 -10.15 -11.76 18.29
C PHE A 91 -10.97 -12.45 17.19
N ALA A 92 -11.06 -13.78 17.27
CA ALA A 92 -11.72 -14.63 16.29
C ALA A 92 -13.21 -14.31 16.03
N ASP A 93 -13.87 -13.64 16.98
CA ASP A 93 -15.26 -13.18 16.83
C ASP A 93 -15.41 -12.02 15.85
N PHE A 94 -14.32 -11.33 15.49
CA PHE A 94 -14.35 -10.26 14.51
C PHE A 94 -14.17 -10.78 13.08
N ALA A 95 -14.92 -10.18 12.16
CA ALA A 95 -14.83 -10.48 10.74
C ALA A 95 -13.50 -9.97 10.15
N SER A 96 -12.46 -10.79 10.25
CA SER A 96 -11.12 -10.51 9.72
C SER A 96 -10.85 -11.24 8.39
N TYR A 97 -9.91 -10.71 7.62
CA TYR A 97 -9.38 -11.40 6.44
C TYR A 97 -8.32 -12.43 6.85
N PRO A 98 -8.18 -13.55 6.13
CA PRO A 98 -7.03 -14.42 6.32
C PRO A 98 -5.72 -13.69 5.96
N PRO A 99 -4.59 -14.03 6.57
CA PRO A 99 -3.27 -13.51 6.17
C PRO A 99 -2.79 -14.23 4.91
N PHE A 100 -2.12 -13.51 4.01
CA PHE A 100 -1.35 -14.15 2.94
C PHE A 100 -0.29 -15.12 3.54
N PRO A 101 -0.03 -16.30 2.93
CA PRO A 101 -0.49 -16.78 1.63
C PRO A 101 -1.75 -17.67 1.67
N GLU A 102 -2.54 -17.63 2.74
CA GLU A 102 -3.77 -18.43 2.80
C GLU A 102 -4.76 -18.03 1.69
N PRO A 103 -5.65 -18.94 1.25
CA PRO A 103 -6.65 -18.63 0.23
C PRO A 103 -7.48 -17.39 0.60
N LYS A 104 -7.58 -16.44 -0.35
CA LYS A 104 -8.23 -15.12 -0.17
C LYS A 104 -7.55 -14.22 0.86
N GLY A 105 -6.31 -14.50 1.22
CA GLY A 105 -5.55 -13.75 2.22
C GLY A 105 -5.21 -12.35 1.76
N VAL A 106 -5.25 -11.39 2.68
CA VAL A 106 -4.85 -10.00 2.42
C VAL A 106 -3.33 -9.88 2.28
N ILE A 107 -2.91 -9.09 1.29
CA ILE A 107 -1.49 -8.89 0.94
C ILE A 107 -1.11 -7.45 1.30
N PRO A 108 -0.24 -7.21 2.29
CA PRO A 108 0.10 -5.85 2.70
C PRO A 108 1.00 -5.15 1.69
N PHE A 109 0.86 -3.83 1.60
CA PHE A 109 1.73 -2.99 0.77
C PHE A 109 2.13 -1.65 1.39
N ALA A 110 1.42 -1.21 2.43
CA ALA A 110 1.75 0.03 3.13
C ALA A 110 1.39 -0.06 4.62
N GLY A 111 2.20 0.59 5.45
CA GLY A 111 1.91 0.81 6.85
C GLY A 111 1.36 2.23 7.06
N ILE A 112 0.52 2.40 8.09
CA ILE A 112 0.06 3.72 8.52
C ILE A 112 0.86 4.16 9.75
N ALA A 113 1.37 5.39 9.75
CA ALA A 113 2.25 5.90 10.81
C ALA A 113 1.58 5.90 12.20
N ALA A 114 0.27 6.16 12.26
CA ALA A 114 -0.51 6.12 13.50
C ALA A 114 -1.02 4.71 13.85
N GLY A 115 -0.58 3.67 13.14
CA GLY A 115 -1.07 2.30 13.28
C GLY A 115 -2.10 1.92 12.22
N GLY A 116 -2.16 0.63 11.93
CA GLY A 116 -2.95 0.08 10.82
C GLY A 116 -2.13 -0.10 9.55
N SER A 117 -2.75 -0.65 8.51
CA SER A 117 -2.07 -1.01 7.25
C SER A 117 -3.04 -1.06 6.08
N LEU A 118 -2.50 -0.87 4.86
CA LEU A 118 -3.22 -1.07 3.61
C LEU A 118 -2.83 -2.40 2.97
N PHE A 119 -3.84 -3.04 2.40
CA PHE A 119 -3.71 -4.36 1.82
C PHE A 119 -4.42 -4.44 0.47
N TRP A 120 -3.94 -5.31 -0.40
CA TRP A 120 -4.75 -5.85 -1.49
C TRP A 120 -5.57 -7.04 -1.02
N VAL A 121 -6.80 -7.15 -1.53
CA VAL A 121 -7.64 -8.34 -1.45
C VAL A 121 -7.62 -9.03 -2.82
N PRO A 122 -7.06 -10.25 -2.93
CA PRO A 122 -7.00 -11.00 -4.18
C PRO A 122 -8.37 -11.59 -4.53
N TRP A 123 -9.26 -10.75 -5.06
CA TRP A 123 -10.63 -11.13 -5.43
C TRP A 123 -10.69 -12.01 -6.69
N THR A 124 -9.68 -11.90 -7.56
CA THR A 124 -9.55 -12.71 -8.78
C THR A 124 -8.12 -13.16 -8.97
N ALA A 125 -7.88 -14.12 -9.87
CA ALA A 125 -6.54 -14.53 -10.26
C ALA A 125 -5.75 -13.42 -11.00
N ASP A 126 -6.44 -12.41 -11.53
CA ASP A 126 -5.84 -11.26 -12.20
C ASP A 126 -5.50 -10.17 -11.16
N PRO A 127 -4.21 -9.86 -10.91
CA PRO A 127 -3.79 -8.87 -9.93
C PRO A 127 -4.31 -7.46 -10.23
N ASP A 128 -4.54 -7.12 -11.50
CA ASP A 128 -5.01 -5.78 -11.88
C ASP A 128 -6.48 -5.54 -11.47
N LYS A 129 -7.17 -6.58 -11.01
CA LYS A 129 -8.54 -6.52 -10.47
C LYS A 129 -8.59 -6.61 -8.95
N TRP A 130 -7.45 -6.61 -8.28
CA TRP A 130 -7.42 -6.60 -6.82
C TRP A 130 -7.88 -5.25 -6.28
N HIS A 131 -8.48 -5.26 -5.10
CA HIS A 131 -8.99 -4.05 -4.46
C HIS A 131 -8.24 -3.77 -3.17
N VAL A 132 -8.16 -2.48 -2.82
CA VAL A 132 -7.54 -2.06 -1.56
C VAL A 132 -8.52 -2.09 -0.40
N VAL A 133 -8.04 -2.57 0.74
CA VAL A 133 -8.68 -2.44 2.06
C VAL A 133 -7.70 -1.79 3.04
N TYR A 134 -8.25 -1.12 4.04
CA TYR A 134 -7.52 -0.54 5.17
C TYR A 134 -7.95 -1.22 6.45
N GLN A 135 -6.98 -1.67 7.26
CA GLN A 135 -7.21 -2.08 8.65
C GLN A 135 -6.72 -0.97 9.57
N SER A 136 -7.60 -0.47 10.42
CA SER A 136 -7.32 0.62 11.33
C SER A 136 -6.51 0.16 12.55
N GLY A 137 -5.52 0.96 12.96
CA GLY A 137 -4.78 0.69 14.20
C GLY A 137 -5.62 0.85 15.47
N HIS A 138 -6.82 1.43 15.38
CA HIS A 138 -7.67 1.70 16.54
C HIS A 138 -8.47 0.47 17.00
N SER A 139 -8.86 -0.42 16.08
CA SER A 139 -9.67 -1.59 16.40
C SER A 139 -9.36 -2.77 15.46
N PRO A 140 -9.28 -4.01 15.96
CA PRO A 140 -9.05 -5.20 15.13
C PRO A 140 -10.12 -5.46 14.04
N ASP A 141 -11.34 -4.99 14.24
CA ASP A 141 -12.49 -5.18 13.35
C ASP A 141 -12.80 -4.00 12.42
N ASP A 142 -12.07 -2.88 12.58
CA ASP A 142 -12.27 -1.68 11.78
C ASP A 142 -11.54 -1.79 10.44
N TRP A 143 -12.30 -2.29 9.46
CA TRP A 143 -11.86 -2.49 8.07
C TRP A 143 -12.64 -1.62 7.09
N THR A 144 -11.96 -0.64 6.48
CA THR A 144 -12.51 0.13 5.36
C THR A 144 -12.26 -0.60 4.05
N ARG A 145 -13.34 -0.92 3.33
CA ARG A 145 -13.28 -1.67 2.07
C ARG A 145 -13.53 -0.78 0.86
N THR A 146 -12.76 -0.99 -0.21
CA THR A 146 -12.98 -0.30 -1.49
C THR A 146 -13.14 -1.32 -2.62
N ARG A 147 -13.54 -0.82 -3.80
CA ARG A 147 -13.40 -1.53 -5.08
C ARG A 147 -12.43 -0.81 -6.02
N ARG A 148 -11.34 -0.30 -5.45
CA ARG A 148 -10.39 0.57 -6.15
C ARG A 148 -9.00 -0.03 -6.17
N SER A 149 -8.26 0.33 -7.21
CA SER A 149 -6.83 0.01 -7.37
C SER A 149 -5.99 0.74 -6.32
N MET A 150 -4.71 0.38 -6.22
CA MET A 150 -3.78 1.07 -5.31
C MET A 150 -3.60 2.52 -5.72
N THR A 151 -3.40 2.79 -7.00
CA THR A 151 -3.19 4.14 -7.52
C THR A 151 -4.43 5.03 -7.37
N ASP A 152 -5.65 4.48 -7.53
CA ASP A 152 -6.89 5.24 -7.26
C ASP A 152 -7.00 5.65 -5.79
N VAL A 153 -6.70 4.73 -4.87
CA VAL A 153 -6.72 5.01 -3.42
C VAL A 153 -5.66 6.04 -3.04
N MET A 154 -4.43 5.88 -3.56
CA MET A 154 -3.36 6.84 -3.31
C MET A 154 -3.69 8.22 -3.87
N LEU A 155 -4.25 8.31 -5.09
CA LEU A 155 -4.67 9.59 -5.67
C LEU A 155 -5.75 10.27 -4.86
N GLU A 156 -6.79 9.55 -4.43
CA GLU A 156 -7.81 10.10 -3.52
C GLU A 156 -7.15 10.61 -2.24
N PHE A 157 -6.30 9.79 -1.61
CA PHE A 157 -5.66 10.15 -0.35
C PHE A 157 -4.79 11.40 -0.46
N VAL A 158 -3.93 11.49 -1.47
CA VAL A 158 -3.00 12.62 -1.59
C VAL A 158 -3.71 13.93 -1.98
N THR A 159 -4.87 13.83 -2.64
CA THR A 159 -5.66 15.00 -3.05
C THR A 159 -6.75 15.39 -2.05
N SER A 160 -7.12 14.51 -1.13
CA SER A 160 -8.24 14.75 -0.21
C SER A 160 -8.00 15.96 0.71
N ARG A 161 -9.08 16.70 0.96
CA ARG A 161 -9.18 17.87 1.87
C ARG A 161 -10.28 17.69 2.91
N SER A 162 -10.68 16.44 3.17
CA SER A 162 -11.79 16.10 4.06
C SER A 162 -11.60 14.68 4.62
N THR A 163 -12.54 14.26 5.47
CA THR A 163 -12.65 12.86 5.97
C THR A 163 -13.03 11.85 4.89
N ARG A 164 -13.40 12.27 3.68
CA ARG A 164 -13.64 11.37 2.55
C ARG A 164 -12.32 10.93 1.93
N ASN A 165 -11.74 9.90 2.52
CA ASN A 165 -10.56 9.18 2.04
C ASN A 165 -10.51 7.80 2.73
N ILE A 166 -9.62 6.92 2.26
CA ILE A 166 -9.50 5.55 2.77
C ILE A 166 -9.24 5.44 4.28
N LEU A 167 -8.58 6.42 4.89
CA LEU A 167 -8.28 6.42 6.33
C LEU A 167 -9.42 7.02 7.17
N GLY A 168 -10.38 7.72 6.56
CA GLY A 168 -11.44 8.46 7.26
C GLY A 168 -10.95 9.70 8.02
N TRP A 169 -9.65 10.00 7.99
CA TRP A 169 -9.05 11.12 8.73
C TRP A 169 -9.36 12.46 8.11
N ASP A 170 -9.46 13.52 8.91
CA ASP A 170 -9.56 14.87 8.35
C ASP A 170 -8.21 15.30 7.73
N MET A 171 -8.28 15.66 6.46
CA MET A 171 -7.13 16.01 5.61
C MET A 171 -7.15 17.48 5.16
N SER A 172 -8.05 18.30 5.72
CA SER A 172 -8.23 19.73 5.41
C SER A 172 -6.92 20.52 5.60
N GLU A 173 -6.35 20.44 6.81
CA GLU A 173 -5.14 21.16 7.25
C GLU A 173 -3.83 20.40 7.00
N ARG A 174 -3.89 19.17 6.46
CA ARG A 174 -2.67 18.38 6.23
C ARG A 174 -2.00 18.75 4.93
N ASP A 175 -0.68 18.91 4.98
CA ASP A 175 0.14 19.14 3.78
C ASP A 175 0.05 17.96 2.80
N ARG A 176 0.19 18.30 1.52
CA ARG A 176 0.30 17.32 0.44
C ARG A 176 1.77 17.11 0.15
N SER A 177 2.42 16.30 0.99
CA SER A 177 3.85 16.00 0.88
C SER A 177 4.10 14.54 0.51
N PHE A 178 5.26 14.33 -0.09
CA PHE A 178 5.92 13.04 -0.15
C PHE A 178 7.35 13.23 0.33
N GLU A 179 7.75 12.43 1.32
CA GLU A 179 9.06 12.48 1.95
C GLU A 179 9.78 11.15 1.69
N PRO A 180 10.77 11.11 0.79
CA PRO A 180 11.63 9.94 0.61
C PRO A 180 12.35 9.59 1.91
N PHE A 181 12.55 8.30 2.17
CA PHE A 181 13.41 7.87 3.26
C PHE A 181 14.88 7.95 2.88
N ASP A 182 15.71 8.39 3.82
CA ASP A 182 17.17 8.28 3.75
C ASP A 182 17.57 6.89 4.26
N LEU A 183 17.86 5.96 3.34
CA LEU A 183 17.96 4.51 3.59
C LEU A 183 19.29 3.91 3.14
#